data_AF-A0A522FWU4-F1
#
_entry.id   AF-A0A522FWU4-F1
#
_cell.length_a   1.000
_cell.length_b   1.000
_cell.length_c   1.000
_cell.angle_alpha   90.00
_cell.angle_beta   90.00
_cell.angle_gamma   90.00
#
_symmetry.space_group_name_H-M   'P 1'
#
loop_
_entity.id
_entity.type
_entity.pdbx_description
1 polymer ?
#
loop_
_entity_poly.entity_id
_entity_poly.type
_entity_poly.pdbx_seq_one_letter_code
_entity_poly.pdbx_strand_id
1 'polypeptide(L)' 'MKISKLKKTLIRLISEIDDVTFLKEIEAIIDSWPDQGIIQLTQAELDEIKASKTDIEQGKYIENKILEKEVKQWLKLR' A
#
# COMPACT_ATOMS: atom_id res chain seq x y z
N MET A 1 -4.34 13.01 -0.76
CA MET A 1 -3.17 13.53 -1.50
C MET A 1 -3.33 13.14 -2.97
N LYS A 2 -3.31 14.08 -3.94
CA LYS A 2 -3.72 13.82 -5.34
C LYS A 2 -2.72 12.91 -6.07
N ILE A 3 -3.22 11.84 -6.71
CA ILE A 3 -2.48 10.85 -7.54
C ILE A 3 -1.50 11.50 -8.54
N SER A 4 -1.84 12.66 -9.09
CA SER A 4 -0.99 13.39 -10.04
C SER A 4 0.36 13.83 -9.45
N LYS A 5 0.41 14.09 -8.14
CA LYS A 5 1.65 14.50 -7.46
C LYS A 5 2.59 13.31 -7.26
N LEU A 6 2.03 12.14 -6.93
CA LEU A 6 2.80 10.90 -6.79
C LEU A 6 3.43 10.49 -8.13
N LYS A 7 2.65 10.51 -9.21
CA LYS A 7 3.14 10.21 -10.56
C LYS A 7 4.30 11.11 -10.97
N LYS A 8 4.20 12.42 -10.70
CA LYS A 8 5.28 13.38 -11.01
C LYS A 8 6.55 13.14 -10.19
N THR A 9 6.41 12.81 -8.91
CA THR A 9 7.55 12.48 -8.05
C THR A 9 8.26 11.21 -8.52
N LEU A 10 7.51 10.18 -8.89
CA LEU A 10 8.07 8.92 -9.39
C LEU A 10 8.83 9.13 -10.70
N ILE A 11 8.26 9.88 -11.66
CA ILE A 11 8.93 10.20 -12.93
C ILE A 11 10.26 10.92 -12.70
N ARG A 12 10.29 11.90 -11.79
CA ARG A 12 11.52 12.64 -11.46
C ARG A 12 12.60 11.73 -10.84
N LEU A 13 12.20 10.88 -9.88
CA LEU A 13 13.14 9.96 -9.22
C LEU A 13 13.72 8.95 -10.21
N ILE A 14 12.91 8.46 -11.15
CA ILE A 14 13.35 7.55 -12.22
C ILE A 14 14.33 8.27 -13.16
N SER A 15 14.10 9.54 -13.50
CA SER A 15 14.98 10.31 -14.38
C SER A 15 16.34 10.68 -13.77
N GLU A 16 16.47 10.62 -12.44
CA GLU A 16 17.70 10.92 -11.72
C GLU A 16 18.61 9.68 -11.53
N ILE A 17 18.16 8.50 -11.97
CA ILE A 17 18.93 7.26 -11.89
C ILE A 17 19.77 7.07 -13.16
N ASP A 18 21.10 7.16 -13.02
CA ASP A 18 22.09 6.99 -14.11
C ASP A 18 22.46 5.51 -14.38
N ASP A 19 21.87 4.58 -13.63
CA ASP A 19 22.11 3.15 -13.78
C ASP A 19 21.08 2.51 -14.72
N VAL A 20 21.49 2.38 -15.99
CA VAL A 20 20.71 1.76 -17.06
C VAL A 20 20.30 0.32 -16.71
N THR A 21 21.05 -0.39 -15.87
CA THR A 21 20.72 -1.75 -15.42
C THR A 21 19.52 -1.70 -14.48
N PHE A 22 19.53 -0.77 -13.52
CA PHE A 22 18.42 -0.55 -12.61
C PHE A 22 17.15 -0.07 -13.32
N LEU A 23 17.29 0.81 -14.32
CA LEU A 23 16.15 1.26 -15.14
C LEU A 23 15.51 0.11 -15.91
N LYS A 24 16.33 -0.83 -16.44
CA LYS A 24 15.83 -2.04 -17.11
C LYS A 24 15.15 -3.02 -16.17
N GLU A 25 15.62 -3.12 -14.93
CA GLU A 25 14.97 -3.92 -13.90
C GLU A 25 13.60 -3.32 -13.51
N ILE A 26 13.51 -2.00 -13.38
CA ILE A 26 12.23 -1.30 -13.18
C ILE A 26 11.28 -1.54 -14.35
N GLU A 27 11.77 -1.42 -15.60
CA GLU A 27 11.00 -1.66 -16.81
C GLU A 27 10.45 -3.10 -16.83
N ALA A 28 11.30 -4.10 -16.58
CA ALA A 28 10.87 -5.50 -16.53
C ALA A 28 9.84 -5.78 -15.43
N ILE A 29 9.95 -5.12 -14.26
CA ILE A 29 8.95 -5.24 -13.19
C ILE A 29 7.62 -4.62 -13.63
N ILE A 30 7.64 -3.44 -14.24
CA ILE A 30 6.45 -2.75 -14.73
C ILE A 30 5.78 -3.56 -15.85
N ASP A 31 6.57 -4.11 -16.79
CA ASP A 31 6.08 -4.93 -17.89
C ASP A 31 5.55 -6.30 -17.41
N SER A 32 6.04 -6.81 -16.27
CA SER A 32 5.50 -8.01 -15.63
C SER A 32 4.18 -7.77 -14.90
N TRP A 33 3.82 -6.51 -14.66
CA TRP A 33 2.49 -6.21 -14.14
C TRP A 33 1.51 -6.42 -15.30
N PRO A 34 0.52 -7.31 -15.14
CA PRO A 34 -0.41 -7.60 -16.22
C PRO A 34 -1.03 -6.30 -16.73
N ASP A 35 -1.24 -6.22 -18.05
CA ASP A 35 -1.81 -5.10 -18.85
C ASP A 35 -3.18 -4.56 -18.37
N GLN A 36 -3.63 -4.97 -17.19
CA GLN A 36 -4.81 -4.48 -16.51
C GLN A 36 -4.36 -3.54 -15.39
N GLY A 37 -4.23 -2.25 -15.75
CA GLY A 37 -3.86 -1.13 -14.86
C GLY A 37 -4.81 -0.85 -13.69
N ILE A 38 -5.47 -1.86 -13.15
CA ILE A 38 -6.26 -1.84 -11.92
C ILE A 38 -6.00 -3.19 -11.27
N ILE A 39 -5.26 -3.22 -10.15
CA ILE A 39 -5.31 -4.37 -9.25
C ILE A 39 -6.78 -4.50 -8.86
N GLN A 40 -7.50 -5.43 -9.48
CA GLN A 40 -8.89 -5.66 -9.16
C GLN A 40 -8.89 -6.33 -7.79
N LEU A 41 -9.38 -5.59 -6.80
CA LEU A 41 -9.68 -6.19 -5.51
C LEU A 41 -10.64 -7.35 -5.72
N THR A 42 -10.30 -8.48 -5.15
CA THR A 42 -11.21 -9.62 -5.06
C THR A 42 -12.49 -9.19 -4.34
N GLN A 43 -13.58 -9.91 -4.58
CA GLN A 43 -14.84 -9.64 -3.91
C GLN A 43 -14.69 -9.68 -2.37
N ALA A 44 -13.84 -10.57 -1.85
CA ALA A 44 -13.53 -10.67 -0.43
C ALA A 44 -12.86 -9.40 0.12
N GLU A 45 -11.85 -8.87 -0.57
CA GLU A 45 -11.16 -7.63 -0.15
C GLU A 45 -12.10 -6.42 -0.20
N LEU A 46 -12.98 -6.35 -1.20
CA LEU A 46 -13.99 -5.29 -1.29
C LEU A 46 -14.98 -5.34 -0.13
N ASP A 47 -15.43 -6.53 0.25
CA ASP A 47 -16.38 -6.71 1.34
C ASP A 47 -15.73 -6.45 2.71
N GLU A 48 -14.46 -6.82 2.89
CA GLU A 48 -13.68 -6.49 4.08
C GLU A 48 -13.49 -4.97 4.22
N ILE A 49 -13.18 -4.26 3.14
CA ILE A 49 -13.06 -2.78 3.16
C ILE A 49 -14.39 -2.12 3.52
N LYS A 50 -15.52 -2.63 3.00
CA LYS A 50 -16.85 -2.10 3.36
C LYS A 50 -17.17 -2.33 4.84
N ALA A 51 -16.87 -3.53 5.35
CA ALA A 51 -17.06 -3.85 6.76
C ALA A 51 -16.19 -2.95 7.65
N SER A 52 -14.90 -2.80 7.32
CA SER A 52 -13.96 -1.94 8.06
C SER A 52 -14.41 -0.47 8.08
N LYS A 53 -14.91 0.07 6.96
CA LYS A 53 -15.49 1.43 6.94
C LYS A 53 -16.68 1.56 7.88
N THR A 54 -17.57 0.57 7.88
CA THR A 54 -18.75 0.54 8.76
C THR A 54 -18.32 0.49 10.23
N ASP A 55 -17.30 -0.31 10.55
CA ASP A 55 -16.77 -0.41 11.92
C ASP A 55 -16.18 0.92 12.39
N ILE A 56 -15.46 1.64 11.53
CA ILE A 56 -14.93 2.97 11.85
C ILE A 56 -16.07 3.96 12.12
N GLU A 57 -17.11 3.98 11.29
CA GLU A 57 -18.28 4.84 11.48
C GLU A 57 -19.04 4.54 12.78
N GLN A 58 -19.04 3.28 13.21
CA GLN A 58 -19.65 2.82 14.46
C GLN A 58 -18.73 2.98 15.68
N GLY A 59 -17.53 3.54 15.51
CA GLY A 59 -16.54 3.67 16.59
C GLY A 59 -15.91 2.35 17.03
N LYS A 60 -16.06 1.27 16.25
CA LYS A 60 -15.49 -0.05 16.48
C LYS A 60 -14.06 -0.14 15.94
N TYR A 61 -13.20 0.75 16.39
CA TYR A 61 -11.78 0.72 16.10
C TYR A 61 -10.99 0.90 17.38
N ILE A 62 -9.75 0.42 17.38
CA ILE A 62 -8.79 0.70 18.45
C ILE A 62 -7.79 1.72 17.95
N GLU A 63 -7.37 2.62 18.85
CA GLU A 63 -6.30 3.54 18.51
C GLU A 63 -4.99 2.79 18.32
N ASN A 64 -4.18 3.26 17.37
CA ASN A 64 -2.90 2.66 17.04
C ASN A 64 -1.97 2.56 18.27
N LYS A 65 -2.00 3.55 19.18
CA LYS A 65 -1.23 3.53 20.43
C LYS A 65 -1.62 2.36 21.35
N ILE A 66 -2.90 1.98 21.36
CA ILE A 66 -3.41 0.86 22.15
C ILE A 66 -2.95 -0.46 21.51
N LEU A 67 -3.12 -0.59 20.19
CA LEU A 67 -2.65 -1.74 19.43
C LEU A 67 -1.15 -1.98 19.62
N GLU A 68 -0.32 -0.94 19.49
CA GLU A 68 1.13 -1.06 19.68
C GLU A 68 1.48 -1.55 21.09
N LYS A 69 0.76 -1.09 22.10
CA LYS A 69 0.98 -1.51 23.49
C LYS A 69 0.67 -2.99 23.67
N GLU A 70 -0.47 -3.45 23.13
CA GLU A 70 -0.88 -4.86 23.19
C GLU A 70 0.12 -5.78 22.46
N VAL A 71 0.53 -5.39 21.25
CA VAL A 71 1.54 -6.13 20.47
C VAL A 71 2.87 -6.21 21.23
N LYS A 72 3.35 -5.10 21.80
CA LYS A 72 4.57 -5.08 22.62
C LYS A 72 4.44 -5.93 23.88
N GLN A 73 3.25 -6.02 24.48
CA GLN A 73 2.98 -6.88 25.62
C GLN A 73 2.99 -8.37 25.22
N TRP A 74 2.36 -8.74 24.10
CA TRP A 74 2.40 -10.10 23.58
C TRP A 74 3.81 -10.57 23.24
N LEU A 75 4.62 -9.70 22.63
CA LEU A 75 6.01 -10.02 22.31
C LEU A 75 6.90 -10.21 23.54
N LYS A 76 6.55 -9.61 24.69
CA LYS A 76 7.25 -9.79 25.97
C LYS A 76 6.80 -11.02 26.76
N LEU A 77 5.64 -11.58 26.41
CA LEU A 77 5.11 -12.83 26.98
C LEU A 77 5.66 -14.07 26.25
N ARG A 78 6.55 -13.87 25.27
CA ARG A 78 7.35 -14.88 24.57
C ARG A 78 8.79 -14.80 25.03
#